data_AF-A0A0S8DPN2-F1
#
_entry.id   AF-A0A0S8DPN2-F1
#
_cell.length_a   1.000
_cell.length_b   1.000
_cell.length_c   1.000
_cell.angle_alpha   90.00
_cell.angle_beta   90.00
_cell.angle_gamma   90.00
#
_symmetry.space_group_name_H-M   'P 1'
#
loop_
_entity.id
_entity.type
_entity.pdbx_description
1 polymer ?
#
loop_
_entity_poly.entity_id
_entity_poly.type
_entity_poly.pdbx_seq_one_letter_code
_entity_poly.pdbx_strand_id
1 'polypeptide(L)'
;MYVYYLLVYGFLLTAIVGLLASWVDRKVTARLQYRVGPPLLQPLIDIVKLLGKETLIPTGASKTTFLMAPVMGLACTILVSTLLWVNNINTTNTFLGDLIVTLYLLTIPSISIMMGGFASRNPLASLGA
;
A
#
# COMPACT_ATOMS: atom_id res chain seq x y z
N MET A 1 -1.69 -16.54 -17.70
CA MET A 1 -2.60 -15.38 -17.93
C MET A 1 -2.89 -14.62 -16.62
N TYR A 2 -3.47 -15.25 -15.60
CA TYR A 2 -3.78 -14.56 -14.32
C TYR A 2 -2.56 -14.00 -13.56
N VAL A 3 -1.45 -14.74 -13.50
CA VAL A 3 -0.20 -14.25 -12.88
C VAL A 3 0.36 -13.02 -13.60
N TYR A 4 0.22 -12.97 -14.93
CA TYR A 4 0.61 -11.78 -15.72
C TYR A 4 -0.27 -10.58 -15.35
N TYR A 5 -1.59 -10.77 -15.25
CA TYR A 5 -2.49 -9.70 -14.82
C TYR A 5 -2.13 -9.18 -13.42
N LEU A 6 -1.79 -10.09 -12.50
CA LEU A 6 -1.38 -9.74 -11.14
C LEU A 6 -0.09 -8.92 -11.12
N LEU A 7 0.95 -9.39 -11.80
CA LEU A 7 2.25 -8.71 -11.79
C LEU A 7 2.20 -7.36 -12.52
N VAL A 8 1.56 -7.29 -13.68
CA VAL A 8 1.58 -6.07 -14.51
C VAL A 8 0.57 -5.04 -14.02
N TYR A 9 -0.70 -5.41 -13.90
CA TYR A 9 -1.75 -4.45 -13.50
C TYR A 9 -1.83 -4.28 -12.00
N GLY A 10 -1.70 -5.38 -11.25
CA GLY A 10 -1.82 -5.35 -9.79
C GLY A 10 -0.63 -4.75 -9.06
N PHE A 11 0.58 -5.02 -9.52
CA PHE A 11 1.79 -4.57 -8.81
C PHE A 11 2.49 -3.42 -9.55
N LEU A 12 2.81 -3.59 -10.83
CA LEU A 12 3.67 -2.64 -11.55
C LEU A 12 2.94 -1.33 -11.85
N LEU A 13 1.76 -1.39 -12.48
CA LEU A 13 0.98 -0.19 -12.81
C LEU A 13 0.52 0.57 -11.57
N THR A 14 0.04 -0.14 -10.55
CA THR A 14 -0.44 0.47 -9.30
C THR A 14 0.70 1.08 -8.50
N ALA A 15 1.89 0.47 -8.47
CA ALA A 15 3.07 1.06 -7.85
C ALA A 15 3.47 2.36 -8.57
N ILE A 16 3.50 2.37 -9.92
CA ILE A 16 3.80 3.58 -10.69
C ILE A 16 2.78 4.67 -10.39
N VAL A 17 1.48 4.36 -10.45
CA VAL A 17 0.41 5.33 -10.18
C VAL A 17 0.47 5.83 -8.74
N GLY A 18 0.73 4.96 -7.76
CA GLY A 18 0.89 5.33 -6.36
C GLY A 18 2.08 6.24 -6.11
N LEU A 19 3.21 6.00 -6.79
CA LEU A 19 4.39 6.86 -6.71
C LEU A 19 4.15 8.24 -7.34
N LEU A 20 3.46 8.27 -8.49
CA LEU A 20 3.04 9.53 -9.11
C LEU A 20 2.07 10.29 -8.21
N ALA A 21 1.09 9.61 -7.60
CA ALA A 21 0.16 10.23 -6.66
C ALA A 21 0.88 10.82 -5.44
N SER A 22 1.85 10.10 -4.86
CA SER A 22 2.69 10.61 -3.77
C SER A 22 3.52 11.84 -4.18
N TRP A 23 4.03 11.87 -5.42
CA TRP A 23 4.70 13.04 -5.95
C TRP A 23 3.75 14.23 -6.12
N VAL A 24 2.56 14.00 -6.69
CA VAL A 24 1.53 15.03 -6.90
C VAL A 24 1.14 15.63 -5.56
N ASP A 25 0.83 14.82 -4.56
CA ASP A 25 0.48 15.26 -3.21
C ASP A 25 1.54 16.22 -2.66
N ARG A 26 2.80 15.79 -2.63
CA ARG A 26 3.92 16.63 -2.17
C ARG A 26 4.10 17.91 -2.99
N LYS A 27 3.86 17.86 -4.30
CA LYS A 27 3.98 19.04 -5.18
C LYS A 27 2.86 20.03 -4.92
N VAL A 28 1.63 19.55 -4.71
CA VAL A 28 0.45 20.36 -4.39
C VAL A 28 0.64 21.01 -3.01
N THR A 29 1.00 20.24 -1.98
CA THR A 29 1.26 20.78 -0.64
C THR A 29 2.36 21.84 -0.66
N ALA A 30 3.43 21.65 -1.43
CA ALA A 30 4.50 22.64 -1.57
C ALA A 30 4.02 23.95 -2.21
N ARG A 31 3.20 23.86 -3.26
CA ARG A 31 2.60 25.04 -3.90
C ARG A 31 1.68 25.81 -2.94
N LEU A 32 0.86 25.10 -2.17
CA LEU A 32 -0.01 25.71 -1.15
C LEU A 32 0.79 26.41 -0.04
N GLN A 33 1.96 25.88 0.28
CA GLN A 33 2.87 26.43 1.30
C GLN A 33 3.88 27.45 0.73
N TYR A 34 3.73 27.90 -0.52
CA TYR A 34 4.64 28.83 -1.19
C TYR A 34 6.12 28.39 -1.17
N ARG A 35 6.38 27.08 -1.26
CA ARG A 35 7.73 26.52 -1.36
C ARG A 35 7.90 25.68 -2.63
N VAL A 36 9.15 25.49 -3.05
CA VAL A 36 9.48 24.65 -4.20
C VAL A 36 9.32 23.17 -3.81
N GLY A 37 8.39 22.48 -4.47
CA GLY A 37 8.17 21.05 -4.23
C GLY A 37 9.20 20.14 -4.92
N PRO A 38 9.27 18.87 -4.52
CA PRO A 38 10.34 17.94 -4.88
C PRO A 38 10.40 17.58 -6.38
N PRO A 39 11.55 17.04 -6.86
CA PRO A 39 11.70 16.53 -8.23
C PRO A 39 10.87 15.26 -8.46
N LEU A 40 10.57 14.95 -9.73
CA LEU A 40 9.72 13.82 -10.14
C LEU A 40 10.22 12.46 -9.64
N LEU A 41 11.54 12.26 -9.63
CA LEU A 41 12.16 11.00 -9.22
C LEU A 41 12.25 10.82 -7.69
N GLN A 42 11.83 11.82 -6.90
CA GLN A 42 11.96 11.79 -5.44
C GLN A 42 11.29 10.57 -4.78
N PRO A 43 10.06 10.16 -5.13
CA PRO A 43 9.43 9.00 -4.48
C PRO A 43 10.19 7.69 -4.72
N LEU A 44 10.83 7.53 -5.89
CA LEU A 44 11.68 6.38 -6.18
C LEU A 44 12.95 6.40 -5.32
N ILE A 45 13.58 7.56 -5.17
CA ILE A 45 14.76 7.75 -4.31
C ILE A 45 14.41 7.43 -2.86
N ASP A 46 13.22 7.84 -2.39
CA ASP A 46 12.77 7.56 -1.03
C ASP A 46 12.60 6.05 -0.78
N ILE A 47 12.08 5.29 -1.75
CA ILE A 47 12.01 3.81 -1.63
C ILE A 47 13.41 3.22 -1.50
N VAL A 48 14.32 3.56 -2.41
CA VAL A 48 15.70 3.03 -2.40
C VAL A 48 16.38 3.37 -1.07
N LYS A 49 16.19 4.59 -0.57
CA LYS A 49 16.69 5.05 0.72
C LYS A 49 16.14 4.22 1.88
N LEU A 50 14.85 3.87 1.88
CA LEU A 50 14.23 3.07 2.94
C LEU A 50 14.67 1.60 2.89
N LEU A 51 14.85 1.03 1.70
CA LEU A 51 15.36 -0.33 1.54
C LEU A 51 16.80 -0.48 2.04
N GLY A 52 17.59 0.60 2.00
CA GLY A 52 18.95 0.62 2.56
C GLY A 52 19.02 0.81 4.08
N LYS A 53 17.89 0.95 4.78
CA LYS A 53 17.87 1.11 6.24
C LYS A 53 17.72 -0.21 6.96
N GLU A 54 18.33 -0.29 8.14
CA GLU A 54 18.14 -1.42 9.06
C GLU A 54 16.73 -1.42 9.65
N THR A 55 16.14 -2.61 9.76
CA THR A 55 14.83 -2.81 10.39
C THR A 55 14.98 -2.89 11.90
N LEU A 56 14.62 -1.83 12.61
CA LEU A 56 14.61 -1.79 14.08
C LEU A 56 13.31 -2.35 14.63
N ILE A 57 13.41 -3.42 15.42
CA ILE A 57 12.25 -4.06 16.07
C ILE A 57 12.31 -3.79 17.58
N PRO A 58 11.25 -3.24 18.21
CA PRO A 58 11.23 -2.97 19.64
C PRO A 58 11.47 -4.21 20.49
N THR A 59 12.16 -4.04 21.62
CA THR A 59 12.37 -5.12 22.60
C THR A 59 11.04 -5.56 23.19
N GLY A 60 10.71 -6.86 23.06
CA GLY A 60 9.46 -7.43 23.57
C GLY A 60 8.29 -7.41 22.60
N ALA A 61 8.43 -6.81 21.40
CA ALA A 61 7.45 -6.89 20.32
C ALA A 61 7.41 -8.29 19.68
N SER A 62 6.24 -8.68 19.14
CA SER A 62 6.11 -9.90 18.36
C SER A 62 6.75 -9.70 16.98
N LYS A 63 7.98 -10.21 16.79
CA LYS A 63 8.76 -10.02 15.55
C LYS A 63 7.99 -10.50 14.31
N THR A 64 7.36 -11.67 14.38
CA THR A 64 6.67 -12.29 13.25
C THR A 64 5.44 -11.48 12.84
N THR A 65 4.57 -11.15 13.81
CA THR A 65 3.35 -10.39 13.55
C THR A 65 3.66 -8.97 13.08
N PHE A 66 4.67 -8.32 13.69
CA PHE A 66 5.06 -6.96 13.33
C PHE A 66 5.58 -6.85 11.89
N LEU A 67 6.36 -7.83 11.43
CA LEU A 67 6.89 -7.86 10.07
C LEU A 67 5.86 -8.35 9.04
N MET A 68 5.01 -9.31 9.40
CA MET A 68 4.00 -9.86 8.49
C MET A 68 2.80 -8.93 8.28
N ALA A 69 2.45 -8.10 9.27
CA ALA A 69 1.30 -7.20 9.17
C ALA A 69 1.37 -6.32 7.90
N PRO A 70 2.42 -5.51 7.67
CA PRO A 70 2.53 -4.71 6.44
C PRO A 70 2.49 -5.53 5.14
N VAL A 71 3.05 -6.75 5.15
CA VAL A 71 3.06 -7.64 3.99
C VAL A 71 1.65 -8.13 3.65
N MET A 72 0.85 -8.47 4.67
CA MET A 72 -0.55 -8.87 4.49
C MET A 72 -1.40 -7.74 3.91
N GLY A 73 -1.24 -6.52 4.45
CA GLY A 73 -1.91 -5.33 3.92
C GLY A 73 -1.56 -5.07 2.46
N LEU A 74 -0.27 -5.13 2.12
CA LEU A 74 0.23 -4.93 0.77
C LEU A 74 -0.27 -6.02 -0.20
N ALA A 75 -0.25 -7.29 0.21
CA ALA A 75 -0.78 -8.38 -0.63
C ALA A 75 -2.27 -8.16 -0.96
N CYS A 76 -3.06 -7.74 0.02
CA CYS A 76 -4.49 -7.48 -0.18
C CYS A 76 -4.75 -6.27 -1.08
N THR A 77 -3.98 -5.19 -0.95
CA THR A 77 -4.12 -4.01 -1.82
C THR A 77 -3.74 -4.34 -3.27
N ILE A 78 -2.72 -5.17 -3.50
CA ILE A 78 -2.42 -5.69 -4.83
C ILE A 78 -3.61 -6.45 -5.39
N LEU A 79 -4.17 -7.42 -4.63
CA LEU A 79 -5.31 -8.20 -5.10
C LEU A 79 -6.51 -7.32 -5.45
N VAL A 80 -6.89 -6.37 -4.58
CA VAL A 80 -7.96 -5.40 -4.86
C VAL A 80 -7.68 -4.62 -6.14
N SER A 81 -6.46 -4.12 -6.29
CA SER A 81 -6.09 -3.34 -7.46
C SER A 81 -6.13 -4.16 -8.76
N THR A 82 -5.77 -5.44 -8.73
CA THR A 82 -5.90 -6.32 -9.91
C THR A 82 -7.33 -6.44 -10.38
N LEU A 83 -8.27 -6.66 -9.44
CA LEU A 83 -9.69 -6.80 -9.75
C LEU A 83 -10.22 -5.50 -10.37
N LEU A 84 -9.85 -4.35 -9.81
CA LEU A 84 -10.27 -3.05 -10.32
C LEU A 84 -9.74 -2.78 -11.73
N TRP A 85 -8.46 -3.03 -12.01
CA TRP A 85 -7.88 -2.82 -13.33
C TRP A 85 -8.46 -3.77 -14.38
N VAL A 86 -8.61 -5.05 -14.04
CA VAL A 86 -9.16 -6.05 -14.96
C VAL A 86 -10.61 -5.71 -15.33
N ASN A 87 -11.43 -5.31 -14.35
CA ASN A 87 -12.83 -4.93 -14.59
C ASN A 87 -12.97 -3.65 -15.43
N ASN A 88 -12.05 -2.70 -15.28
CA ASN A 88 -12.06 -1.48 -16.10
C ASN A 88 -11.60 -1.71 -17.54
N ILE A 89 -10.63 -2.60 -17.76
CA ILE A 89 -10.06 -2.86 -19.11
C ILE A 89 -10.94 -3.83 -19.91
N ASN A 90 -11.49 -4.86 -19.24
CA ASN A 90 -12.29 -5.91 -19.87
C ASN A 90 -13.73 -5.90 -19.34
N THR A 91 -14.51 -4.91 -19.74
CA THR A 91 -15.91 -4.74 -19.29
C THR A 91 -16.83 -5.90 -19.72
N THR A 92 -16.42 -6.72 -20.68
CA THR A 92 -17.24 -7.81 -21.23
C THR A 92 -17.43 -8.99 -20.28
N ASN A 93 -16.54 -9.17 -19.29
CA ASN A 93 -16.56 -10.31 -18.37
C ASN A 93 -16.81 -9.90 -16.92
N THR A 94 -17.42 -8.74 -16.69
CA THR A 94 -17.61 -8.20 -15.34
C THR A 94 -18.76 -8.90 -14.63
N PHE A 95 -18.53 -9.43 -13.42
CA PHE A 95 -19.57 -10.06 -12.60
C PHE A 95 -19.88 -9.21 -11.35
N LEU A 96 -21.15 -9.15 -10.94
CA LEU A 96 -21.57 -8.38 -9.74
C LEU A 96 -20.85 -8.85 -8.46
N GLY A 97 -20.45 -10.12 -8.39
CA GLY A 97 -19.68 -10.66 -7.27
C GLY A 97 -18.29 -10.05 -7.10
N ASP A 98 -17.69 -9.50 -8.16
CA ASP A 98 -16.34 -8.93 -8.09
C ASP A 98 -16.31 -7.67 -7.22
N LEU A 99 -17.40 -6.89 -7.24
CA LEU A 99 -17.55 -5.72 -6.38
C LEU A 99 -17.66 -6.11 -4.90
N ILE A 100 -18.44 -7.17 -4.61
CA ILE A 100 -18.61 -7.69 -3.26
C ILE A 100 -17.28 -8.21 -2.73
N VAL A 101 -16.55 -9.00 -3.53
CA VAL A 101 -15.21 -9.51 -3.18
C VAL A 101 -14.24 -8.35 -2.91
N THR A 102 -14.26 -7.31 -3.76
CA THR A 102 -13.42 -6.13 -3.59
C THR A 102 -13.69 -5.42 -2.27
N LEU A 103 -14.95 -5.25 -1.89
CA LEU A 103 -15.34 -4.63 -0.61
C LEU A 103 -14.85 -5.45 0.59
N TYR A 104 -15.01 -6.78 0.56
CA TYR A 104 -14.49 -7.63 1.63
C TYR A 104 -12.97 -7.59 1.74
N LEU A 105 -12.26 -7.62 0.60
CA LEU A 105 -10.80 -7.55 0.60
C LEU A 105 -10.27 -6.21 1.14
N LEU A 106 -10.99 -5.11 0.95
CA LEU A 106 -10.63 -3.79 1.49
C LEU A 106 -10.67 -3.73 3.03
N THR A 107 -11.33 -4.68 3.70
CA THR A 107 -11.31 -4.74 5.17
C THR A 107 -9.97 -5.25 5.72
N ILE A 108 -9.24 -6.07 4.95
CA ILE A 108 -8.01 -6.73 5.41
C ILE A 108 -6.85 -5.74 5.64
N PRO A 109 -6.59 -4.74 4.77
CA PRO A 109 -5.60 -3.70 5.03
C PRO A 109 -5.80 -3.00 6.38
N SER A 110 -7.04 -2.68 6.74
CA SER A 110 -7.36 -2.06 8.04
C SER A 110 -7.02 -2.99 9.20
N ILE A 111 -7.34 -4.28 9.10
CA ILE A 111 -6.97 -5.28 10.11
C ILE A 111 -5.45 -5.44 10.20
N SER A 112 -4.76 -5.41 9.07
CA SER A 112 -3.29 -5.45 9.03
C SER A 112 -2.67 -4.28 9.80
N ILE A 113 -3.21 -3.06 9.66
CA ILE A 113 -2.75 -1.88 10.41
C ILE A 113 -2.96 -2.09 11.92
N MET A 114 -4.15 -2.56 12.33
CA MET A 114 -4.44 -2.88 13.73
C MET A 114 -3.46 -3.91 14.31
N MET A 115 -3.18 -4.99 13.56
CA MET A 115 -2.21 -6.01 13.99
C MET A 115 -0.79 -5.44 14.11
N GLY A 116 -0.37 -4.57 13.20
CA GLY A 116 0.94 -3.91 13.26
C GLY A 116 1.10 -3.02 14.49
N GLY A 117 0.05 -2.24 14.82
CA GLY A 117 0.00 -1.40 16.02
C GLY A 117 0.07 -2.23 17.30
N PHE A 118 -0.76 -3.27 17.41
CA PHE A 118 -0.78 -4.17 18.56
C PHE A 118 0.55 -4.92 18.76
N ALA A 119 1.17 -5.39 17.67
CA ALA A 119 2.42 -6.14 17.74
C ALA A 119 3.63 -5.31 18.23
N SER A 120 3.55 -3.97 18.14
CA SER A 120 4.63 -3.05 18.53
C SER A 120 4.86 -2.94 20.04
N ARG A 121 3.93 -3.45 20.86
CA ARG A 121 3.98 -3.42 22.35
C ARG A 121 4.18 -2.02 22.92
N ASN A 122 3.63 -1.00 22.26
CA ASN A 122 3.59 0.39 22.74
C ASN A 122 2.13 0.81 22.98
N PRO A 123 1.74 1.26 24.19
CA PRO A 123 0.37 1.68 24.50
C PRO A 123 -0.17 2.73 23.52
N LEU A 124 0.65 3.69 23.10
CA LEU A 124 0.24 4.74 22.17
C LEU A 124 0.01 4.21 20.75
N ALA A 125 0.83 3.25 20.32
CA ALA A 125 0.67 2.64 19.01
C ALA A 125 -0.56 1.74 18.96
N SER A 126 -0.86 1.00 20.04
CA SER A 126 -2.05 0.15 20.12
C SER A 126 -3.35 0.95 20.23
N LEU A 127 -3.34 2.13 20.84
CA LEU A 127 -4.53 3.00 20.92
C LEU A 127 -4.79 3.77 19.63
N GLY A 128 -3.74 4.07 18.86
CA GLY A 128 -3.87 4.79 17.58
C GLY A 128 -4.10 3.91 16.35
N ALA A 129 -3.94 2.59 16.48
CA ALA A 129 -4.20 1.61 15.43
C ALA A 129 -5.70 1.32 15.29
#